data_AF-A0A9Q0XQR2-F1
#
_entry.id   AF-A0A9Q0XQR2-F1
#
_cell.length_a   1.000
_cell.length_b   1.000
_cell.length_c   1.000
_cell.angle_alpha   90.00
_cell.angle_beta   90.00
_cell.angle_gamma   90.00
#
_symmetry.space_group_name_H-M   'P 1'
#
loop_
_entity.id
_entity.type
_entity.pdbx_description
1 polymer ?
#
loop_
_entity_poly.entity_id
_entity_poly.type
_entity_poly.pdbx_seq_one_letter_code
_entity_poly.pdbx_strand_id
1 'polypeptide(L)'
;VKVYHCSVTHPDTLTLKKTAFITVFYGISLLLVSLMDLKQKRGAYTAAFKLKVVEYAKQHGNRAAARHFGEPPTECTIREWRKMEEKLKTLSKTKCNFRRGIAKWPKLEEQVKEFVLNHRKAGIALSTKMIIIQAVKISKELQST
;
A
#
# COMPACT_ATOMS: atom_id res chain seq x y z
N VAL A 1 64.76 -26.42 56.98
CA VAL A 1 64.53 -25.93 55.60
C VAL A 1 63.29 -26.62 55.04
N LYS A 2 62.17 -25.90 54.93
CA LYS A 2 61.00 -26.34 54.13
C LYS A 2 60.68 -25.17 53.20
N VAL A 3 61.10 -25.31 51.95
CA VAL A 3 60.85 -24.35 50.88
C VAL A 3 59.68 -24.88 50.06
N TYR A 4 58.78 -23.94 49.73
CA TYR A 4 57.54 -23.99 48.98
C TYR A 4 57.45 -24.99 47.80
N HIS A 5 56.25 -25.50 47.49
CA HIS A 5 55.60 -25.14 46.22
C HIS A 5 54.09 -25.42 46.21
N CYS A 6 53.41 -24.50 45.54
CA CYS A 6 51.98 -24.23 45.47
C CYS A 6 51.24 -25.21 44.55
N SER A 7 50.05 -25.67 44.95
CA SER A 7 49.14 -26.47 44.13
C SER A 7 48.41 -25.60 43.11
N VAL A 8 48.77 -25.74 41.83
CA VAL A 8 48.01 -25.20 40.70
C VAL A 8 47.71 -26.35 39.74
N THR A 9 46.46 -26.80 39.69
CA THR A 9 45.90 -27.55 38.55
C THR A 9 44.53 -26.98 38.21
N HIS A 10 44.40 -26.63 36.93
CA HIS A 10 43.37 -25.83 36.26
C HIS A 10 41.92 -26.33 36.40
N PRO A 11 40.92 -25.44 36.30
CA PRO A 11 39.54 -25.81 35.99
C PRO A 11 39.37 -26.19 34.50
N ASP A 12 38.54 -27.21 34.29
CA ASP A 12 38.33 -27.96 33.06
C ASP A 12 37.86 -27.14 31.84
N THR A 13 38.50 -27.40 30.71
CA THR A 13 38.30 -26.81 29.38
C THR A 13 37.10 -27.37 28.61
N LEU A 14 35.95 -27.57 29.27
CA LEU A 14 34.76 -28.20 28.66
C LEU A 14 33.47 -27.34 28.67
N THR A 15 33.58 -26.05 28.98
CA THR A 15 32.43 -25.14 29.06
C THR A 15 32.42 -24.02 28.01
N LEU A 16 33.51 -23.80 27.27
CA LEU A 16 33.60 -22.73 26.27
C LEU A 16 33.16 -23.13 24.85
N LYS A 17 33.14 -24.42 24.51
CA LYS A 17 32.72 -24.88 23.17
C LYS A 17 31.20 -25.06 23.04
N LYS A 18 30.49 -25.30 24.15
CA LYS A 18 29.03 -25.45 24.16
C LYS A 18 28.30 -24.10 24.13
N THR A 19 28.87 -23.06 24.73
CA THR A 19 28.30 -21.71 24.73
C THR A 19 28.48 -20.99 23.39
N ALA A 20 29.56 -21.26 22.66
CA ALA A 20 29.80 -20.67 21.34
C ALA A 20 28.86 -21.22 20.24
N PHE A 21 28.43 -22.48 20.32
CA PHE A 21 27.52 -23.06 19.33
C PHE A 21 26.07 -22.58 19.53
N ILE A 22 25.66 -22.41 20.78
CA ILE A 22 24.34 -21.91 21.15
C ILE A 22 24.19 -20.43 20.71
N THR A 23 25.18 -19.58 20.95
CA THR A 23 25.09 -18.15 20.58
C THR A 23 25.04 -17.89 19.07
N VAL A 24 25.69 -18.70 18.24
CA VAL A 24 25.63 -18.56 16.77
C VAL A 24 24.25 -18.96 16.22
N PHE A 25 23.64 -20.03 16.76
CA PHE A 25 22.29 -20.46 16.36
C PHE A 25 21.18 -19.50 16.81
N TYR A 26 21.25 -18.96 18.04
CA TYR A 26 20.30 -17.94 18.51
C TYR A 26 20.54 -16.56 17.88
N GLY A 27 21.77 -16.22 17.50
CA GLY A 27 22.11 -14.96 16.83
C GLY A 27 21.62 -14.86 15.38
N ILE A 28 21.72 -15.93 14.60
CA ILE A 28 21.16 -15.99 13.23
C ILE A 28 19.62 -15.99 13.27
N SER A 29 19.03 -16.68 14.25
CA SER A 29 17.58 -16.70 14.49
C SER A 29 17.02 -15.30 14.83
N LEU A 30 17.69 -14.54 15.70
CA LEU A 30 17.25 -13.20 16.11
C LEU A 30 17.32 -12.18 14.97
N LEU A 31 18.32 -12.28 14.09
CA LEU A 31 18.49 -11.37 12.96
C LEU A 31 17.45 -11.62 11.85
N LEU A 32 16.98 -12.86 11.71
CA LEU A 32 15.90 -13.23 10.78
C LEU A 32 14.52 -12.77 11.25
N VAL A 33 14.25 -12.83 12.56
CA VAL A 33 12.98 -12.34 13.14
C VAL A 33 12.85 -10.81 13.01
N SER A 34 13.96 -10.06 13.08
CA SER A 34 13.95 -8.61 12.82
C SER A 34 13.76 -8.23 11.34
N LEU A 35 14.10 -9.12 10.41
CA LEU A 35 13.89 -8.92 8.96
C LEU A 35 12.44 -9.19 8.54
N MET A 36 11.67 -9.90 9.39
CA MET A 36 10.27 -10.27 9.15
C MET A 36 9.25 -9.22 9.59
N ASP A 37 9.67 -8.13 10.26
CA ASP A 37 8.80 -6.98 10.59
C ASP A 37 9.11 -5.75 9.71
N LEU A 38 9.41 -5.99 8.44
CA LEU A 38 9.25 -4.98 7.40
C LEU A 38 7.76 -4.70 7.25
N LYS A 39 7.18 -3.92 8.17
CA LYS A 39 5.82 -3.37 8.12
C LYS A 39 5.52 -2.88 6.71
N GLN A 40 4.93 -3.76 5.90
CA GLN A 40 4.87 -3.57 4.46
C GLN A 40 4.01 -2.35 4.18
N LYS A 41 4.62 -1.35 3.52
CA LYS A 41 3.94 -0.11 3.14
C LYS A 41 2.70 -0.47 2.33
N ARG A 42 1.53 0.00 2.78
CA ARG A 42 0.25 -0.18 2.10
C ARG A 42 0.40 0.19 0.61
N GLY A 43 0.30 -0.79 -0.27
CA GLY A 43 0.39 -0.60 -1.72
C GLY A 43 -0.87 0.03 -2.31
N ALA A 44 -0.71 0.77 -3.40
CA ALA A 44 -1.84 1.22 -4.22
C ALA A 44 -2.21 0.10 -5.21
N TYR A 45 -3.39 -0.50 -5.04
CA TYR A 45 -3.88 -1.56 -5.93
C TYR A 45 -4.80 -1.02 -7.00
N THR A 46 -4.61 -1.46 -8.25
CA THR A 46 -5.49 -1.14 -9.37
C THR A 46 -6.86 -1.80 -9.19
N ALA A 47 -7.91 -1.21 -9.76
CA ALA A 47 -9.26 -1.78 -9.72
C ALA A 47 -9.30 -3.19 -10.34
N ALA A 48 -8.58 -3.40 -11.44
CA ALA A 48 -8.47 -4.73 -12.07
C ALA A 48 -7.87 -5.78 -11.12
N PHE A 49 -6.80 -5.44 -10.40
CA PHE A 49 -6.20 -6.36 -9.43
C PHE A 49 -7.17 -6.68 -8.30
N LYS A 50 -7.83 -5.66 -7.72
CA LYS A 50 -8.82 -5.85 -6.65
C LYS A 50 -9.96 -6.77 -7.09
N LEU A 51 -10.47 -6.60 -8.31
CA LEU A 51 -11.53 -7.45 -8.86
C LEU A 51 -11.08 -8.90 -9.03
N LYS A 52 -9.85 -9.13 -9.54
CA LYS A 52 -9.27 -10.48 -9.64
C LYS A 52 -9.16 -11.17 -8.28
N VAL A 53 -8.74 -10.43 -7.25
CA VAL A 53 -8.66 -10.95 -5.88
C VAL A 53 -10.04 -11.25 -5.32
N VAL A 54 -11.03 -10.39 -5.58
CA VAL A 54 -12.43 -10.59 -5.16
C VAL A 54 -13.05 -11.82 -5.82
N GLU A 55 -12.82 -12.04 -7.11
CA GLU A 55 -13.30 -13.21 -7.84
C GLU A 55 -12.75 -14.52 -7.24
N TYR A 56 -11.44 -14.58 -7.00
CA TYR A 56 -10.81 -15.71 -6.33
C TYR A 56 -11.35 -15.89 -4.89
N ALA A 57 -11.54 -14.79 -4.15
CA ALA A 57 -12.06 -14.84 -2.79
C ALA A 57 -13.54 -15.30 -2.71
N LYS A 58 -14.32 -15.12 -3.78
CA LYS A 58 -15.68 -15.68 -3.88
C LYS A 58 -15.67 -17.19 -4.03
N GLN A 59 -14.70 -17.73 -4.77
CA GLN A 59 -14.57 -19.16 -5.03
C GLN A 59 -13.91 -19.92 -3.88
N HIS A 60 -12.83 -19.35 -3.29
CA HIS A 60 -11.97 -20.05 -2.33
C HIS A 60 -12.02 -19.47 -0.90
N GLY A 61 -12.67 -18.31 -0.71
CA GLY A 61 -12.72 -17.60 0.57
C GLY A 61 -11.59 -16.58 0.77
N ASN A 62 -11.80 -15.62 1.68
CA ASN A 62 -10.88 -14.48 1.85
C ASN A 62 -9.49 -14.89 2.37
N ARG A 63 -9.43 -15.86 3.29
CA ARG A 63 -8.16 -16.35 3.86
C ARG A 63 -7.33 -17.11 2.83
N ALA A 64 -7.98 -17.89 1.97
CA ALA A 64 -7.31 -18.55 0.85
C ALA A 64 -6.79 -17.53 -0.15
N ALA A 65 -7.57 -16.49 -0.47
CA ALA A 65 -7.14 -15.39 -1.32
C ALA A 65 -5.91 -14.65 -0.78
N ALA A 66 -5.90 -14.31 0.52
CA ALA A 66 -4.74 -13.67 1.16
C ALA A 66 -3.47 -14.52 1.04
N ARG A 67 -3.58 -15.84 1.21
CA ARG A 67 -2.45 -16.77 1.03
C ARG A 67 -2.01 -16.89 -0.44
N HIS A 68 -2.97 -16.93 -1.37
CA HIS A 68 -2.71 -17.10 -2.79
C HIS A 68 -2.03 -15.89 -3.42
N PHE A 69 -2.47 -14.67 -3.08
CA PHE A 69 -1.90 -13.43 -3.62
C PHE A 69 -0.72 -12.88 -2.80
N GLY A 70 -0.42 -13.47 -1.64
CA GLY A 70 0.61 -13.02 -0.71
C GLY A 70 0.27 -11.69 -0.04
N GLU A 71 1.08 -11.26 0.92
CA GLU A 71 1.04 -9.88 1.42
C GLU A 71 1.60 -8.96 0.32
N PRO A 72 0.96 -7.80 0.03
CA PRO A 72 0.21 -6.97 0.97
C PRO A 72 -1.34 -6.89 0.87
N PRO A 73 -2.12 -7.72 0.14
CA PRO A 73 -3.55 -7.84 0.40
C PRO A 73 -3.84 -8.74 1.60
N THR A 74 -4.05 -8.14 2.77
CA THR A 74 -4.51 -8.86 3.97
C THR A 74 -5.99 -9.25 3.87
N GLU A 75 -6.42 -10.28 4.62
CA GLU A 75 -7.83 -10.71 4.67
C GLU A 75 -8.79 -9.54 4.87
N CYS A 76 -8.46 -8.62 5.78
CA CYS A 76 -9.30 -7.46 6.07
C CYS A 76 -9.49 -6.57 4.82
N THR A 77 -8.41 -6.31 4.07
CA THR A 77 -8.50 -5.52 2.82
C THR A 77 -9.32 -6.22 1.75
N ILE A 78 -9.19 -7.55 1.64
CA ILE A 78 -9.97 -8.37 0.69
C ILE A 78 -11.45 -8.31 1.04
N ARG A 79 -11.79 -8.41 2.33
CA ARG A 79 -13.15 -8.26 2.83
C ARG A 79 -13.74 -6.89 2.50
N GLU A 80 -12.97 -5.81 2.64
CA GLU A 80 -13.40 -4.47 2.25
C GLU A 80 -13.63 -4.34 0.73
N TRP A 81 -12.74 -4.92 -0.09
CA TRP A 81 -12.92 -4.89 -1.55
C TRP A 81 -14.15 -5.67 -2.00
N ARG A 82 -14.48 -6.79 -1.33
CA ARG A 82 -15.73 -7.53 -1.58
C ARG A 82 -16.96 -6.67 -1.28
N LYS A 83 -16.97 -5.93 -0.17
CA LYS A 83 -18.07 -5.01 0.16
C LYS A 83 -18.23 -3.89 -0.88
N MET A 84 -17.12 -3.45 -1.48
CA MET A 84 -17.09 -2.38 -2.48
C MET A 84 -17.05 -2.89 -3.93
N GLU A 85 -17.33 -4.17 -4.18
CA GLU A 85 -17.16 -4.78 -5.49
C GLU A 85 -17.93 -4.05 -6.60
N GLU A 86 -19.19 -3.72 -6.36
CA GLU A 86 -20.02 -2.99 -7.33
C GLU A 86 -19.42 -1.62 -7.66
N LYS A 87 -18.85 -0.94 -6.67
CA LYS A 87 -18.13 0.33 -6.89
C LYS A 87 -16.80 0.12 -7.61
N LEU A 88 -16.16 -1.03 -7.48
CA LEU A 88 -14.93 -1.36 -8.20
C LEU A 88 -15.21 -1.65 -9.68
N LYS A 89 -16.35 -2.27 -10.00
CA LYS A 89 -16.78 -2.54 -11.39
C LYS A 89 -17.05 -1.26 -12.18
N THR A 90 -17.52 -0.20 -11.53
CA THR A 90 -17.74 1.10 -12.20
C THR A 90 -16.46 1.89 -12.46
N LEU A 91 -15.33 1.52 -11.84
CA LEU A 91 -14.06 2.19 -12.07
C LEU A 91 -13.39 1.72 -13.36
N SER A 92 -12.58 2.59 -13.95
CA SER A 92 -11.60 2.16 -14.95
C SER A 92 -10.58 1.20 -14.32
N LYS A 93 -10.17 0.20 -15.10
CA LYS A 93 -9.25 -0.88 -14.68
C LYS A 93 -7.94 -0.37 -14.05
N THR A 94 -7.45 0.79 -14.51
CA THR A 94 -6.19 1.42 -14.08
C THR A 94 -6.30 2.24 -12.79
N LYS A 95 -7.51 2.60 -12.34
CA LYS A 95 -7.71 3.48 -11.18
C LYS A 95 -7.46 2.72 -9.87
N CYS A 96 -6.71 3.33 -8.95
CA CYS A 96 -6.33 2.66 -7.70
C CYS A 96 -7.15 3.08 -6.46
N ASN A 97 -7.80 4.23 -6.48
CA ASN A 97 -8.49 4.79 -5.32
C ASN A 97 -9.75 5.59 -5.69
N PHE A 98 -10.57 5.84 -4.67
CA PHE A 98 -11.77 6.67 -4.76
C PHE A 98 -11.54 8.11 -4.25
N ARG A 99 -10.29 8.62 -4.25
CA ARG A 99 -9.93 9.87 -3.56
C ARG A 99 -10.67 11.10 -4.07
N ARG A 100 -11.05 11.12 -5.36
CA ARG A 100 -11.88 12.18 -5.92
C ARG A 100 -13.33 11.70 -5.91
N GLY A 101 -14.12 12.29 -5.01
CA GLY A 101 -15.55 12.05 -4.87
C GLY A 101 -16.37 12.78 -5.93
N ILE A 102 -17.66 12.96 -5.63
CA ILE A 102 -18.60 13.72 -6.47
C ILE A 102 -18.13 15.17 -6.55
N ALA A 103 -18.22 15.77 -7.74
CA ALA A 103 -17.93 17.19 -7.98
C ALA A 103 -18.71 18.07 -7.00
N LYS A 104 -18.05 19.06 -6.39
CA LYS A 104 -18.73 19.99 -5.47
C LYS A 104 -19.71 20.89 -6.25
N TRP A 105 -19.38 21.17 -7.50
CA TRP A 105 -20.19 22.01 -8.39
C TRP A 105 -20.40 21.31 -9.74
N PRO A 106 -21.25 20.27 -9.83
CA PRO A 106 -21.33 19.39 -11.00
C PRO A 106 -21.58 20.15 -12.32
N LYS A 107 -22.53 21.10 -12.31
CA LYS A 107 -22.89 21.89 -13.49
C LYS A 107 -21.74 22.81 -13.95
N LEU A 108 -21.08 23.47 -13.00
CA LEU A 108 -19.92 24.34 -13.27
C LEU A 108 -18.73 23.53 -13.79
N GLU A 109 -18.39 22.43 -13.10
CA GLU A 109 -17.25 21.57 -13.47
C GLU A 109 -17.45 20.93 -14.86
N GLU A 110 -18.68 20.55 -15.24
CA GLU A 110 -18.95 20.01 -16.57
C GLU A 110 -18.74 21.05 -17.68
N GLN A 111 -19.21 22.29 -17.50
CA GLN A 111 -18.98 23.36 -18.49
C GLN A 111 -17.50 23.74 -18.61
N VAL A 112 -16.77 23.80 -17.49
CA VAL A 112 -15.32 24.06 -17.51
C VAL A 112 -14.58 22.90 -18.19
N LYS A 113 -14.98 21.65 -17.94
CA LYS A 113 -14.42 20.47 -18.59
C LYS A 113 -14.65 20.51 -20.11
N GLU A 114 -15.85 20.85 -20.56
CA GLU A 114 -16.15 20.99 -21.98
C GLU A 114 -15.27 22.07 -22.64
N PHE A 115 -15.14 23.23 -22.00
CA PHE A 115 -14.24 24.30 -22.46
C PHE A 115 -12.79 23.81 -22.63
N VAL A 116 -12.26 23.07 -21.64
CA VAL A 116 -10.90 22.53 -21.69
C VAL A 116 -10.74 21.49 -22.81
N LEU A 117 -11.73 20.61 -22.98
CA LEU A 117 -11.70 19.58 -24.03
C LEU A 117 -11.72 20.21 -25.43
N ASN A 118 -12.55 21.23 -25.65
CA ASN A 118 -12.66 21.90 -26.94
C ASN A 118 -11.35 22.61 -27.31
N HIS A 119 -10.70 23.30 -26.36
CA HIS A 119 -9.40 23.92 -26.61
C HIS A 119 -8.30 22.90 -26.88
N ARG A 120 -8.27 21.78 -26.15
CA ARG A 120 -7.30 20.71 -26.40
C ARG A 120 -7.50 20.04 -27.75
N LYS A 121 -8.75 19.84 -28.19
CA LYS A 121 -9.08 19.34 -29.54
C LYS A 121 -8.61 20.30 -30.63
N ALA A 122 -8.67 21.61 -30.36
CA ALA A 122 -8.14 22.64 -31.26
C ALA A 122 -6.61 22.79 -31.21
N GLY A 123 -5.90 22.01 -30.39
CA GLY A 123 -4.45 22.10 -30.23
C GLY A 123 -3.98 23.33 -29.44
N ILE A 124 -4.88 24.02 -28.73
CA ILE A 124 -4.55 25.24 -27.98
C ILE A 124 -4.09 24.88 -26.56
N ALA A 125 -2.93 25.37 -26.17
CA ALA A 125 -2.43 25.24 -24.81
C ALA A 125 -3.23 26.16 -23.85
N LEU A 126 -3.76 25.58 -22.77
CA LEU A 126 -4.48 26.32 -21.74
C LEU A 126 -3.64 26.48 -20.49
N SER A 127 -3.48 27.72 -20.04
CA SER A 127 -2.90 28.02 -18.72
C SER A 127 -3.93 27.85 -17.61
N THR A 128 -3.46 27.57 -16.40
CA THR A 128 -4.33 27.48 -15.20
C THR A 128 -5.14 28.77 -14.98
N LYS A 129 -4.54 29.94 -15.24
CA LYS A 129 -5.21 31.24 -15.10
C LYS A 129 -6.42 31.36 -16.04
N MET A 130 -6.28 30.93 -17.29
CA MET A 130 -7.38 30.95 -18.26
C MET A 130 -8.55 30.07 -17.80
N ILE A 131 -8.26 28.88 -17.27
CA ILE A 131 -9.28 27.96 -16.74
C ILE A 131 -10.00 28.61 -15.55
N ILE A 132 -9.28 29.27 -14.65
CA ILE A 132 -9.89 29.97 -13.50
C ILE A 132 -10.77 31.12 -13.96
N ILE A 133 -10.31 31.96 -14.89
CA ILE A 133 -11.09 33.08 -15.44
C ILE A 133 -12.39 32.56 -16.07
N GLN A 134 -12.31 31.49 -16.85
CA GLN A 134 -13.48 30.88 -17.47
C GLN A 134 -14.44 30.30 -16.43
N ALA A 135 -13.92 29.62 -15.40
CA ALA A 135 -14.75 29.09 -14.32
C ALA A 135 -15.47 30.22 -13.56
N VAL A 136 -14.80 31.35 -13.30
CA VAL A 136 -15.43 32.52 -12.69
C VAL A 136 -16.53 33.09 -13.59
N LYS A 137 -16.29 33.21 -14.90
CA LYS A 137 -17.29 33.66 -15.86
C LYS A 137 -18.55 32.77 -15.83
N ILE A 138 -18.37 31.46 -15.97
CA ILE A 138 -19.47 30.48 -15.93
C ILE A 138 -20.20 30.55 -14.58
N SER A 139 -19.48 30.69 -13.47
CA SER A 139 -20.11 30.77 -12.14
C SER A 139 -21.06 31.96 -12.02
N LYS A 140 -20.72 33.10 -12.63
CA LYS A 140 -21.58 34.30 -12.66
C LYS A 140 -22.81 34.09 -13.55
N GLU A 141 -22.63 33.50 -14.73
CA GLU A 141 -23.72 33.18 -15.66
C GLU A 141 -24.73 32.20 -15.03
N LEU A 142 -24.24 31.20 -14.30
CA LEU A 142 -25.05 30.24 -13.56
C LEU A 142 -25.77 30.86 -12.35
N GLN A 143 -25.27 31.95 -11.78
CA GLN A 143 -25.93 32.69 -10.70
C GLN A 143 -27.02 33.63 -11.22
N SER A 144 -26.90 34.12 -12.45
CA SER A 144 -27.89 34.98 -13.09
C SER A 144 -29.07 34.24 -13.73
N THR A 145 -29.01 32.91 -13.81
CA THR A 145 -30.05 32.05 -14.39
C THR A 145 -30.90 31.43 -13.30
#